data_AF-A0A658NS68-F1
#
_entry.id   AF-A0A658NS68-F1
#
_cell.length_a   1.000
_cell.length_b   1.000
_cell.length_c   1.000
_cell.angle_alpha   90.00
_cell.angle_beta   90.00
_cell.angle_gamma   90.00
#
_symmetry.space_group_name_H-M   'P 1'
#
loop_
_entity.id
_entity.type
_entity.pdbx_description
1 polymer ?
#
loop_
_entity_poly.entity_id
_entity_poly.type
_entity_poly.pdbx_seq_one_letter_code
_entity_poly.pdbx_strand_id
1 'polypeptide(L)'
;MKWIKVVIAGSLLVSTTTFSAEWLASYNNDEMRGTATKFLQTESDNAVDFDFPYNGGSKMTLVLRSPKTELKGEQKAEDLKPNEAMLLISKGQFSCNSYDGCEVSVKFDNEKIQKYKMSPAENGRSDVIFFDKSNSFIKSISNHKKLIIEADFYQAGPKQFKFNLEGYSTPKQG
;
A
#
# COMPACT_ATOMS: atom_id res chain seq x y z
N MET A 1 -34.99 27.99 54.13
CA MET A 1 -35.16 27.10 52.96
C MET A 1 -34.28 27.61 51.83
N LYS A 2 -33.13 26.97 51.56
CA LYS A 2 -32.15 27.43 50.56
C LYS A 2 -32.06 26.35 49.49
N TRP A 3 -32.51 26.66 48.28
CA TRP A 3 -32.57 25.70 47.16
C TRP A 3 -31.22 25.67 46.44
N ILE A 4 -30.61 24.48 46.35
CA ILE A 4 -29.41 24.24 45.57
C ILE A 4 -29.85 23.98 44.12
N LYS A 5 -29.47 24.88 43.20
CA LYS A 5 -29.58 24.63 41.76
C LYS A 5 -28.42 23.71 41.36
N VAL A 6 -28.72 22.44 41.11
CA VAL A 6 -27.77 21.52 40.48
C VAL A 6 -27.80 21.78 38.98
N VAL A 7 -26.72 22.31 38.44
CA VAL A 7 -26.50 22.43 36.99
C VAL A 7 -25.76 21.17 36.55
N ILE A 8 -26.46 20.27 35.86
CA ILE A 8 -25.87 19.07 35.26
C ILE A 8 -25.28 19.51 33.91
N ALA A 9 -23.96 19.73 33.87
CA ALA A 9 -23.24 19.92 32.62
C ALA A 9 -23.09 18.55 31.94
N GLY A 10 -23.96 18.26 30.96
CA GLY A 10 -23.85 17.07 30.12
C GLY A 10 -22.65 17.18 29.19
N SER A 11 -21.59 16.43 29.47
CA SER A 11 -20.43 16.29 28.59
C SER A 11 -20.82 15.48 27.33
N LEU A 12 -20.89 16.15 26.19
CA LEU A 12 -21.02 15.54 24.86
C LEU A 12 -19.73 14.78 24.53
N LEU A 13 -19.79 13.45 24.58
CA LEU A 13 -18.75 12.59 24.03
C LEU A 13 -18.82 12.65 22.50
N VAL A 14 -17.94 13.44 21.89
CA VAL A 14 -17.72 13.42 20.44
C VAL A 14 -16.88 12.19 20.15
N SER A 15 -17.51 11.13 19.63
CA SER A 15 -16.80 9.95 19.13
C SER A 15 -16.03 10.35 17.87
N THR A 16 -14.71 10.53 17.99
CA THR A 16 -13.84 10.69 16.83
C THR A 16 -13.73 9.34 16.12
N THR A 17 -14.35 9.21 14.95
CA THR A 17 -14.09 8.08 14.06
C THR A 17 -12.66 8.22 13.54
N THR A 18 -11.73 7.42 14.07
CA THR A 18 -10.42 7.24 13.44
C THR A 18 -10.67 6.59 12.07
N PHE A 19 -10.34 7.31 10.99
CA PHE A 19 -10.30 6.73 9.67
C PHE A 19 -9.01 5.89 9.57
N SER A 20 -9.10 4.60 9.92
CA SER A 20 -8.01 3.66 9.69
C SER A 20 -7.80 3.50 8.18
N ALA A 21 -6.55 3.37 7.75
CA ALA A 21 -6.23 3.05 6.37
C ALA A 21 -7.02 1.82 5.90
N GLU A 22 -7.62 1.91 4.71
CA GLU A 22 -8.36 0.81 4.12
C GLU A 22 -7.40 -0.13 3.40
N TRP A 23 -7.17 -1.29 4.01
CA TRP A 23 -6.52 -2.42 3.36
C TRP A 23 -7.58 -3.36 2.83
N LEU A 24 -7.47 -3.74 1.56
CA LEU A 24 -8.36 -4.67 0.90
C LEU A 24 -7.64 -5.99 0.67
N ALA A 25 -8.27 -7.09 1.11
CA ALA A 25 -7.87 -8.45 0.81
C ALA A 25 -8.73 -9.00 -0.33
N SER A 26 -8.08 -9.55 -1.34
CA SER A 26 -8.74 -10.25 -2.44
C SER A 26 -7.98 -11.51 -2.81
N TYR A 27 -8.68 -12.40 -3.52
CA TYR A 27 -8.18 -13.74 -3.85
C TYR A 27 -8.43 -14.03 -5.33
N ASN A 28 -7.48 -14.68 -5.96
CA ASN A 28 -7.61 -15.15 -7.34
C ASN A 28 -7.39 -16.66 -7.39
N ASN A 29 -8.35 -17.37 -7.97
CA ASN A 29 -8.26 -18.80 -8.24
C ASN A 29 -8.04 -19.02 -9.74
N ASP A 30 -6.93 -19.66 -10.08
CA ASP A 30 -6.64 -20.13 -11.44
C ASP A 30 -7.15 -21.57 -11.57
N GLU A 31 -8.37 -21.73 -12.08
CA GLU A 31 -9.03 -23.03 -12.25
C GLU A 31 -8.25 -23.97 -13.19
N MET A 32 -7.52 -23.42 -14.16
CA MET A 32 -6.72 -24.22 -15.11
C MET A 32 -5.53 -24.90 -14.42
N ARG A 33 -4.93 -24.23 -13.43
CA ARG A 33 -3.74 -24.74 -12.71
C ARG A 33 -4.06 -25.25 -11.31
N GLY A 34 -5.29 -25.05 -10.82
CA GLY A 34 -5.67 -25.39 -9.45
C GLY A 34 -4.95 -24.56 -8.40
N THR A 35 -4.48 -23.35 -8.73
CA THR A 35 -3.70 -22.50 -7.82
C THR A 35 -4.50 -21.30 -7.34
N ALA A 36 -4.30 -20.92 -6.08
CA ALA A 36 -4.83 -19.69 -5.50
C ALA A 36 -3.71 -18.67 -5.26
N THR A 37 -4.08 -17.39 -5.26
CA THR A 37 -3.21 -16.26 -4.92
C THR A 37 -3.97 -15.28 -4.02
N LYS A 38 -3.33 -14.82 -2.95
CA LYS A 38 -3.84 -13.76 -2.08
C LYS A 38 -3.19 -12.43 -2.42
N PHE A 39 -3.99 -11.37 -2.37
CA PHE A 39 -3.57 -9.99 -2.51
C PHE A 39 -4.00 -9.20 -1.28
N LEU A 40 -3.11 -8.33 -0.79
CA LEU A 40 -3.42 -7.26 0.15
C LEU A 40 -3.04 -5.95 -0.52
N GLN A 41 -3.93 -4.98 -0.53
CA GLN A 41 -3.64 -3.70 -1.17
C GLN A 41 -4.14 -2.51 -0.37
N THR A 42 -3.44 -1.39 -0.47
CA THR A 42 -3.86 -0.10 0.06
C THR A 42 -3.44 1.02 -0.90
N GLU A 43 -4.17 2.11 -0.88
CA GLU A 43 -3.95 3.26 -1.74
C GLU A 43 -3.34 4.42 -0.95
N SER A 44 -2.56 5.28 -1.60
CA SER A 44 -1.99 6.46 -0.96
C SER A 44 -3.05 7.43 -0.45
N ASP A 45 -2.79 8.00 0.73
CA ASP A 45 -3.62 9.00 1.40
C ASP A 45 -3.67 10.31 0.60
N ASN A 46 -2.60 10.62 -0.12
CA ASN A 46 -2.52 11.76 -1.03
C ASN A 46 -2.59 11.32 -2.50
N ALA A 47 -3.03 12.26 -3.34
CA ALA A 47 -2.78 12.22 -4.77
C ALA A 47 -1.62 13.16 -5.13
N VAL A 48 -1.02 12.93 -6.29
CA VAL A 48 -0.01 13.78 -6.90
C VAL A 48 -0.47 14.11 -8.32
N ASP A 49 -0.36 15.37 -8.72
CA ASP A 49 -0.71 15.77 -10.07
C ASP A 49 0.41 15.45 -11.05
N PHE A 50 0.01 14.81 -12.16
CA PHE A 50 0.84 14.65 -13.34
C PHE A 50 0.31 15.54 -14.45
N ASP A 51 1.23 16.23 -15.11
CA ASP A 51 0.94 17.03 -16.30
C ASP A 51 0.47 16.15 -17.47
N PHE A 52 0.05 16.79 -18.56
CA PHE A 52 -0.26 16.10 -19.81
C PHE A 52 0.87 15.12 -20.19
N PRO A 53 0.59 13.87 -20.62
CA PRO A 53 -0.70 13.32 -21.07
C PRO A 53 -1.63 12.73 -19.99
N TYR A 54 -1.26 12.82 -18.70
CA TYR A 54 -1.96 12.08 -17.63
C TYR A 54 -3.16 12.84 -17.02
N ASN A 55 -3.27 14.15 -17.27
CA ASN A 55 -4.41 15.01 -16.96
C ASN A 55 -5.00 14.78 -15.54
N GLY A 56 -4.23 15.15 -14.52
CA GLY A 56 -4.73 15.36 -13.16
C GLY A 56 -4.09 14.45 -12.10
N GLY A 57 -4.82 14.29 -10.99
CA GLY A 57 -4.35 13.58 -9.81
C GLY A 57 -4.17 12.07 -10.05
N SER A 58 -3.06 11.56 -9.55
CA SER A 58 -2.73 10.14 -9.51
C SER A 58 -2.44 9.67 -8.10
N LYS A 59 -2.71 8.41 -7.86
CA LYS A 59 -2.48 7.74 -6.59
C LYS A 59 -1.64 6.49 -6.82
N MET A 60 -0.86 6.16 -5.81
CA MET A 60 -0.06 4.95 -5.78
C MET A 60 -0.79 3.88 -5.00
N THR A 61 -0.85 2.67 -5.55
CA THR A 61 -1.36 1.49 -4.87
C THR A 61 -0.18 0.62 -4.47
N LEU A 62 -0.08 0.34 -3.18
CA LEU A 62 0.83 -0.67 -2.63
C LEU A 62 0.10 -2.01 -2.64
N VAL A 63 0.68 -3.02 -3.30
CA VAL A 63 0.13 -4.37 -3.38
C VAL A 63 1.13 -5.38 -2.83
N LEU A 64 0.66 -6.25 -1.95
CA LEU A 64 1.37 -7.42 -1.45
C LEU A 64 0.70 -8.68 -1.97
N ARG A 65 1.47 -9.58 -2.59
CA ARG A 65 0.96 -10.77 -3.26
C ARG A 65 1.62 -12.04 -2.72
N SER A 66 0.86 -13.10 -2.54
CA SER A 66 1.39 -14.44 -2.25
C SER A 66 1.89 -15.13 -3.52
N PRO A 67 2.71 -16.18 -3.42
CA PRO A 67 2.95 -17.06 -4.56
C PRO A 67 1.64 -17.67 -5.04
N LYS A 68 1.60 -18.01 -6.33
CA LYS A 68 0.59 -18.95 -6.84
C LYS A 68 0.80 -20.29 -6.15
N THR A 69 -0.22 -20.75 -5.43
CA THR A 69 -0.10 -21.90 -4.53
C THR A 69 -1.24 -22.88 -4.79
N GLU A 70 -0.92 -24.14 -5.03
CA GLU A 70 -1.92 -25.21 -4.98
C GLU A 70 -2.40 -25.38 -3.55
N LEU A 71 -3.71 -25.25 -3.31
CA LEU A 71 -4.28 -25.44 -1.98
C LEU A 71 -4.33 -26.94 -1.65
N LYS A 72 -3.85 -27.32 -0.46
CA LYS A 72 -3.82 -28.71 -0.01
C LYS A 72 -4.69 -28.91 1.23
N GLY A 73 -5.44 -30.01 1.26
CA GLY A 73 -6.32 -30.35 2.38
C GLY A 73 -7.36 -29.25 2.62
N GLU A 74 -7.41 -28.73 3.84
CA GLU A 74 -8.36 -27.68 4.26
C GLU A 74 -7.80 -26.26 4.12
N GLN A 75 -6.61 -26.09 3.53
CA GLN A 75 -5.99 -24.78 3.35
C GLN A 75 -6.85 -23.89 2.45
N LYS A 76 -7.03 -22.63 2.85
CA LYS A 76 -7.78 -21.65 2.08
C LYS A 76 -6.88 -20.55 1.53
N ALA A 77 -7.38 -19.81 0.54
CA ALA A 77 -6.62 -18.69 -0.05
C ALA A 77 -6.33 -17.59 0.99
N GLU A 78 -7.20 -17.44 1.99
CA GLU A 78 -7.07 -16.54 3.13
C GLU A 78 -5.81 -16.82 3.95
N ASP A 79 -5.39 -18.08 4.03
CA ASP A 79 -4.24 -18.53 4.83
C ASP A 79 -2.89 -18.27 4.15
N LEU A 80 -2.90 -17.93 2.86
CA LEU A 80 -1.69 -17.64 2.10
C LEU A 80 -1.01 -16.38 2.65
N LYS A 81 0.33 -16.41 2.62
CA LYS A 81 1.17 -15.31 3.09
C LYS A 81 1.78 -14.57 1.91
N PRO A 82 1.59 -13.24 1.81
CA PRO A 82 2.30 -12.43 0.83
C PRO A 82 3.81 -12.50 1.03
N ASN A 83 4.55 -12.60 -0.06
CA ASN A 83 6.02 -12.59 -0.07
C ASN A 83 6.61 -11.66 -1.15
N GLU A 84 5.74 -11.09 -1.99
CA GLU A 84 6.09 -10.14 -3.03
C GLU A 84 5.37 -8.82 -2.77
N ALA A 85 6.08 -7.71 -2.94
CA ALA A 85 5.54 -6.37 -2.84
C ALA A 85 5.75 -5.64 -4.17
N MET A 86 4.76 -4.86 -4.59
CA MET A 86 4.80 -4.07 -5.81
C MET A 86 4.07 -2.74 -5.63
N LEU A 87 4.48 -1.75 -6.42
CA LEU A 87 3.86 -0.44 -6.48
C LEU A 87 3.22 -0.27 -7.84
N LEU A 88 1.97 0.14 -7.86
CA LEU A 88 1.24 0.52 -9.07
C LEU A 88 0.94 2.01 -9.00
N ILE A 89 0.96 2.68 -10.15
CA ILE A 89 0.52 4.07 -10.26
C ILE A 89 -0.75 4.15 -11.11
N SER A 90 -1.76 4.88 -10.66
CA SER A 90 -3.03 4.99 -11.39
C SER A 90 -2.89 5.72 -12.73
N LYS A 91 -1.93 6.64 -12.82
CA LYS A 91 -1.58 7.42 -14.02
C LYS A 91 -0.11 7.81 -13.94
N GLY A 92 0.57 7.85 -15.08
CA GLY A 92 2.01 8.10 -15.13
C GLY A 92 2.80 6.83 -15.44
N GLN A 93 4.11 6.98 -15.55
CA GLN A 93 5.04 5.90 -15.85
C GLN A 93 6.24 6.00 -14.92
N PHE A 94 6.55 4.93 -14.22
CA PHE A 94 7.77 4.85 -13.41
C PHE A 94 9.00 5.01 -14.32
N SER A 95 9.94 5.86 -13.89
CA SER A 95 11.20 6.08 -14.59
C SER A 95 12.27 5.13 -14.07
N CYS A 96 12.17 3.84 -14.41
CA CYS A 96 13.28 2.90 -14.23
C CYS A 96 14.27 3.10 -15.39
N ASN A 97 15.43 3.71 -15.15
CA ASN A 97 16.45 3.84 -16.18
C ASN A 97 17.45 2.66 -16.10
N SER A 98 18.08 2.31 -17.23
CA SER A 98 19.02 1.19 -17.30
C SER A 98 20.40 1.51 -16.70
N TYR A 99 20.68 2.80 -16.43
CA TYR A 99 22.02 3.28 -16.05
C TYR A 99 22.17 3.45 -14.52
N ASP A 100 21.19 4.04 -13.86
CA ASP A 100 21.12 4.25 -12.41
C ASP A 100 20.33 3.13 -11.71
N GLY A 101 19.62 2.30 -12.48
CA GLY A 101 18.76 1.23 -12.00
C GLY A 101 17.35 1.74 -11.68
N CYS A 102 16.52 0.87 -11.11
CA CYS A 102 15.22 1.28 -10.57
C CYS A 102 15.27 1.23 -9.05
N GLU A 103 15.05 2.36 -8.40
CA GLU A 103 15.02 2.47 -6.95
C GLU A 103 13.90 3.38 -6.47
N VAL A 104 13.50 3.18 -5.22
CA VAL A 104 12.59 4.08 -4.51
C VAL A 104 13.18 4.45 -3.16
N SER A 105 12.91 5.68 -2.72
CA SER A 105 13.23 6.13 -1.37
C SER A 105 12.04 5.91 -0.47
N VAL A 106 12.25 5.22 0.64
CA VAL A 106 11.22 4.81 1.59
C VAL A 106 11.53 5.38 2.95
N LYS A 107 10.51 5.94 3.61
CA LYS A 107 10.60 6.37 5.00
C LYS A 107 9.44 5.78 5.80
N PHE A 108 9.76 4.91 6.74
CA PHE A 108 8.81 4.41 7.73
C PHE A 108 8.78 5.35 8.93
N ASP A 109 7.58 5.68 9.41
CA ASP A 109 7.37 6.56 10.56
C ASP A 109 8.32 7.78 10.57
N ASN A 110 9.17 7.89 11.61
CA ASN A 110 10.17 8.95 11.74
C ASN A 110 11.61 8.42 11.55
N GLU A 111 11.77 7.24 10.95
CA GLU A 111 13.07 6.63 10.71
C GLU A 111 13.87 7.35 9.60
N LYS A 112 15.11 6.90 9.40
CA LYS A 112 15.94 7.35 8.28
C LYS A 112 15.37 6.86 6.95
N ILE A 113 15.62 7.61 5.89
CA ILE A 113 15.28 7.21 4.52
C ILE A 113 16.10 5.96 4.15
N GLN A 114 15.43 4.96 3.60
CA GLN A 114 15.98 3.71 3.12
C GLN A 114 15.77 3.63 1.61
N LYS A 115 16.77 3.15 0.86
CA LYS A 115 16.64 2.90 -0.57
C LYS A 115 16.30 1.44 -0.81
N TYR A 116 15.28 1.20 -1.63
CA TYR A 116 14.91 -0.13 -2.09
C TYR A 116 15.15 -0.24 -3.59
N LYS A 117 15.87 -1.30 -3.99
CA LYS A 117 15.97 -1.67 -5.40
C LYS A 117 14.68 -2.29 -5.88
N MET A 118 14.35 -1.96 -7.12
CA MET A 118 13.13 -2.33 -7.77
C MET A 118 13.43 -2.99 -9.12
N SER A 119 12.50 -3.83 -9.57
CA SER A 119 12.50 -4.43 -10.89
C SER A 119 11.27 -3.93 -11.68
N PRO A 120 11.42 -3.55 -12.96
CA PRO A 120 10.28 -3.23 -13.81
C PRO A 120 9.49 -4.48 -14.18
N ALA A 121 8.29 -4.31 -14.72
CA ALA A 121 7.49 -5.43 -15.20
C ALA A 121 8.12 -6.08 -16.45
N GLU A 122 8.18 -7.42 -16.48
CA GLU A 122 8.72 -8.16 -17.62
C GLU A 122 7.87 -8.01 -18.90
N ASN A 123 6.58 -7.70 -18.75
CA ASN A 123 5.65 -7.56 -19.87
C ASN A 123 5.62 -6.14 -20.48
N GLY A 124 6.61 -5.30 -20.16
CA GLY A 124 6.74 -3.94 -20.70
C GLY A 124 5.79 -2.91 -20.06
N ARG A 125 5.05 -3.28 -19.01
CA ARG A 125 4.27 -2.33 -18.23
C ARG A 125 5.18 -1.36 -17.48
N SER A 126 4.93 -0.07 -17.63
CA SER A 126 5.65 1.02 -16.98
C SER A 126 4.91 1.62 -15.78
N ASP A 127 3.69 1.16 -15.50
CA ASP A 127 2.83 1.60 -14.40
C ASP A 127 2.97 0.72 -13.15
N VAL A 128 3.88 -0.27 -13.16
CA VAL A 128 4.15 -1.18 -12.04
C VAL A 128 5.63 -1.51 -11.89
N ILE A 129 6.10 -1.54 -10.64
CA ILE A 129 7.47 -1.93 -10.25
C ILE A 129 7.44 -2.82 -9.01
N PHE A 130 8.41 -3.73 -8.89
CA PHE A 130 8.44 -4.80 -7.90
C PHE A 130 9.64 -4.62 -6.96
N PHE A 131 9.47 -4.86 -5.65
CA PHE A 131 10.59 -4.81 -4.71
C PHE A 131 11.48 -6.04 -4.83
N ASP A 132 12.78 -5.85 -5.13
CA ASP A 132 13.75 -6.96 -5.21
C ASP A 132 13.86 -7.72 -3.88
N LYS A 133 13.76 -6.99 -2.76
CA LYS A 133 13.80 -7.54 -1.39
C LYS A 133 12.43 -7.45 -0.71
N SER A 134 11.40 -7.95 -1.39
CA SER A 134 10.00 -7.89 -0.95
C SER A 134 9.76 -8.34 0.50
N ASN A 135 10.30 -9.48 0.94
CA ASN A 135 10.10 -9.97 2.32
C ASN A 135 10.58 -8.98 3.41
N SER A 136 11.69 -8.27 3.16
CA SER A 136 12.21 -7.27 4.11
C SER A 136 11.30 -6.05 4.18
N PHE A 137 10.75 -5.64 3.04
CA PHE A 137 9.81 -4.53 2.97
C PHE A 137 8.47 -4.89 3.64
N ILE A 138 7.93 -6.08 3.37
CA ILE A 138 6.69 -6.59 4.00
C ILE A 138 6.84 -6.67 5.52
N LYS A 139 7.98 -7.17 6.02
CA LYS A 139 8.26 -7.18 7.46
C LYS A 139 8.30 -5.76 8.05
N SER A 140 8.74 -4.78 7.27
CA SER A 140 8.75 -3.39 7.73
C SER A 140 7.33 -2.83 7.79
N ILE A 141 6.46 -3.14 6.81
CA ILE A 141 5.04 -2.76 6.85
C ILE A 141 4.36 -3.25 8.13
N SER A 142 4.59 -4.49 8.55
CA SER A 142 3.94 -5.05 9.74
C SER A 142 4.36 -4.39 11.07
N ASN A 143 5.46 -3.64 11.08
CA ASN A 143 6.06 -3.08 12.30
C ASN A 143 5.88 -1.56 12.43
N HIS A 144 5.28 -0.90 11.43
CA HIS A 144 5.20 0.55 11.35
C HIS A 144 3.77 1.02 11.07
N LYS A 145 3.51 2.31 11.29
CA LYS A 145 2.18 2.90 11.15
C LYS A 145 2.05 3.83 9.96
N LYS A 146 3.15 4.45 9.54
CA LYS A 146 3.20 5.40 8.44
C LYS A 146 4.31 5.04 7.47
N LEU A 147 4.05 5.32 6.21
CA LEU A 147 4.98 5.06 5.12
C LEU A 147 4.94 6.23 4.15
N ILE A 148 6.12 6.71 3.77
CA ILE A 148 6.30 7.61 2.63
C ILE A 148 7.15 6.87 1.61
N ILE A 149 6.69 6.82 0.37
CA ILE A 149 7.44 6.32 -0.78
C ILE A 149 7.65 7.48 -1.74
N GLU A 150 8.89 7.71 -2.12
CA GLU A 150 9.28 8.58 -3.23
C GLU A 150 9.76 7.72 -4.39
N ALA A 151 9.16 7.93 -5.56
CA ALA A 151 9.53 7.26 -6.80
C ALA A 151 9.68 8.29 -7.92
N ASP A 152 10.55 7.99 -8.88
CA ASP A 152 10.74 8.81 -10.06
C ASP A 152 9.76 8.44 -11.17
N PHE A 153 9.23 9.47 -11.84
CA PHE A 153 8.27 9.32 -12.92
C PHE A 153 8.78 10.02 -14.19
N TYR A 154 8.54 9.40 -15.33
CA TYR A 154 8.97 9.92 -16.62
C TYR A 154 8.40 11.34 -16.83
N GLN A 155 9.27 12.30 -17.14
CA GLN A 155 8.97 13.74 -17.32
C GLN A 155 8.43 14.50 -16.10
N ALA A 156 8.09 13.80 -15.00
CA ALA A 156 7.53 14.43 -13.80
C ALA A 156 8.50 14.43 -12.59
N GLY A 157 9.61 13.68 -12.70
CA GLY A 157 10.63 13.58 -11.66
C GLY A 157 10.13 12.87 -10.39
N PRO A 158 10.77 13.11 -9.24
CA PRO A 158 10.45 12.42 -8.00
C PRO A 158 9.12 12.91 -7.42
N LYS A 159 8.24 11.99 -7.08
CA LYS A 159 6.95 12.25 -6.42
C LYS A 159 6.76 11.40 -5.18
N GLN A 160 6.13 11.98 -4.17
CA GLN A 160 5.94 11.35 -2.85
C GLN A 160 4.49 10.91 -2.62
N PHE A 161 4.34 9.69 -2.13
CA PHE A 161 3.08 9.07 -1.76
C PHE A 161 3.12 8.64 -0.30
N LYS A 162 2.08 8.98 0.44
CA LYS A 162 1.94 8.76 1.87
C LYS A 162 0.89 7.70 2.11
N PHE A 163 1.14 6.82 3.07
CA PHE A 163 0.26 5.73 3.44
C PHE A 163 0.13 5.65 4.96
N ASN A 164 -1.10 5.40 5.42
CA ASN A 164 -1.37 4.85 6.73
C ASN A 164 -1.31 3.30 6.66
N LEU A 165 -0.58 2.67 7.58
CA LEU A 165 -0.36 1.22 7.63
C LEU A 165 -1.19 0.52 8.72
N GLU A 166 -1.92 1.26 9.57
CA GLU A 166 -2.62 0.69 10.74
C GLU A 166 -3.70 -0.35 10.37
N GLY A 167 -4.23 -0.34 9.15
CA GLY A 167 -5.20 -1.32 8.67
C GLY A 167 -4.60 -2.65 8.19
N TYR A 168 -3.27 -2.79 8.12
CA TYR A 168 -2.61 -3.97 7.54
C TYR A 168 -2.98 -5.29 8.24
N SER A 169 -3.12 -5.29 9.57
CA SER A 169 -3.47 -6.49 10.35
C SER A 169 -4.96 -6.86 10.29
N THR A 170 -5.81 -5.95 9.80
CA THR A 170 -7.27 -6.14 9.73
C THR A 170 -7.79 -5.70 8.36
N PRO A 171 -7.37 -6.36 7.27
CA PRO A 171 -7.82 -6.01 5.94
C PRO A 171 -9.31 -6.36 5.78
N LYS A 172 -10.06 -5.49 5.10
CA LYS A 172 -11.44 -5.76 4.69
C LYS A 172 -11.43 -6.68 3.47
N GLN A 173 -12.47 -7.46 3.27
CA GLN A 173 -12.65 -8.18 2.01
C GLN A 173 -13.05 -7.19 0.92
N GLY A 174 -12.33 -7.21 -0.20
CA GLY A 174 -12.63 -6.43 -1.39
C GLY A 174 -13.59 -7.13 -2.36
#